data_AF-A0A7C0VWV9-F1
#
_entry.id   AF-A0A7C0VWV9-F1
#
_cell.length_a   1.000
_cell.length_b   1.000
_cell.length_c   1.000
_cell.angle_alpha   90.00
_cell.angle_beta   90.00
_cell.angle_gamma   90.00
#
_symmetry.space_group_name_H-M   'P 1'
#
loop_
_entity.id
_entity.type
_entity.pdbx_description
1 polymer ?
#
loop_
_entity_poly.entity_id
_entity_poly.type
_entity_poly.pdbx_seq_one_letter_code
_entity_poly.pdbx_strand_id
1 'polypeptide(L)'
;VPRHPPARAAPVVVRRIAPPTDPAARFYRRALVRLRAGDSGAAEAALQRVLALDPAQKRARELLAALWMRAGRNAAAKALLGPYVGGHPSDFTLVRLYARVLVEEGDLRGARRTLEASLPKAAGDPAFDALLAVVYQRLGEHRRAAIAYRAALTLHPLDGTRWAGLGIALEESGATREAQAAYRRAADLGGLAPALARYVGGRLTALR
;
A
#
# COMPACT_ATOMS: atom_id res chain seq x y z
N VAL A 1 -4.12 51.25 -65.07
CA VAL A 1 -3.87 50.07 -64.22
C VAL A 1 -2.61 50.32 -63.40
N PRO A 2 -2.69 50.66 -62.10
CA PRO A 2 -1.49 50.82 -61.28
C PRO A 2 -0.99 49.44 -60.81
N ARG A 3 0.30 49.16 -61.03
CA ARG A 3 0.98 47.96 -60.57
C ARG A 3 1.36 48.11 -59.10
N HIS A 4 0.78 47.28 -58.23
CA HIS A 4 1.20 47.16 -56.83
C HIS A 4 2.56 46.44 -56.73
N PRO A 5 3.46 46.85 -55.82
CA PRO A 5 4.69 46.11 -55.54
C PRO A 5 4.40 44.84 -54.70
N PRO A 6 5.21 43.77 -54.82
CA PRO A 6 4.99 42.54 -54.07
C PRO A 6 5.31 42.73 -52.58
N ALA A 7 4.39 42.31 -51.72
CA ALA A 7 4.56 42.32 -50.28
C ALA A 7 5.71 41.40 -49.87
N ARG A 8 6.69 41.94 -49.12
CA ARG A 8 7.71 41.13 -48.44
C ARG A 8 7.03 40.28 -47.37
N ALA A 9 7.08 38.96 -47.52
CA ALA A 9 6.66 38.03 -46.48
C ALA A 9 7.58 38.19 -45.25
N ALA A 10 6.99 38.52 -44.10
CA ALA A 10 7.69 38.53 -42.82
C ALA A 10 8.10 37.09 -42.43
N PRO A 11 9.25 36.90 -41.76
CA PRO A 11 9.67 35.57 -41.34
C PRO A 11 8.67 35.01 -40.32
N VAL A 12 8.15 33.82 -40.60
CA VAL A 12 7.35 33.05 -39.65
C VAL A 12 8.27 32.65 -38.49
N VAL A 13 8.18 33.37 -37.38
CA VAL A 13 8.81 32.97 -36.12
C VAL A 13 8.09 31.72 -35.64
N VAL A 14 8.67 30.55 -35.93
CA VAL A 14 8.23 29.29 -35.34
C VAL A 14 8.53 29.39 -33.85
N ARG A 15 7.54 29.85 -33.07
CA ARG A 15 7.58 29.85 -31.62
C ARG A 15 7.71 28.40 -31.18
N ARG A 16 8.94 28.00 -30.86
CA ARG A 16 9.28 26.69 -30.30
C ARG A 16 8.44 26.53 -29.03
N ILE A 17 7.35 25.76 -29.12
CA ILE A 17 6.53 25.43 -27.96
C ILE A 17 7.43 24.56 -27.08
N ALA A 18 8.01 25.16 -26.03
CA ALA A 18 8.70 24.39 -25.01
C ALA A 18 7.71 23.35 -24.48
N PRO A 19 8.09 22.07 -24.33
CA PRO A 19 7.20 21.09 -23.74
C PRO A 19 6.76 21.63 -22.37
N PRO A 20 5.51 21.43 -21.94
CA PRO A 20 5.04 21.93 -20.66
C PRO A 20 5.99 21.44 -19.57
N THR A 21 6.86 22.33 -19.09
CA THR A 21 7.85 22.01 -18.08
C THR A 21 7.16 22.07 -16.73
N ASP A 22 6.25 21.14 -16.48
CA ASP A 22 5.68 20.97 -15.15
C ASP A 22 6.83 20.76 -14.15
N PRO A 23 7.09 21.73 -13.26
CA PRO A 23 8.17 21.62 -12.29
C PRO A 23 7.98 20.39 -11.40
N ALA A 24 6.75 20.01 -11.07
CA ALA A 24 6.45 18.82 -10.28
C ALA A 24 6.90 17.55 -11.01
N ALA A 25 6.58 17.39 -12.29
CA ALA A 25 7.07 16.27 -13.11
C ALA A 25 8.61 16.20 -13.21
N ARG A 26 9.31 17.35 -13.19
CA ARG A 26 10.78 17.38 -13.17
C ARG A 26 11.33 16.87 -11.84
N PHE A 27 10.81 17.37 -10.72
CA PHE A 27 11.22 16.90 -9.40
C PHE A 27 10.87 15.42 -9.19
N TYR A 28 9.73 14.96 -9.71
CA TYR A 28 9.34 13.57 -9.64
C TYR A 28 10.32 12.66 -10.40
N ARG A 29 10.69 13.01 -11.64
CA ARG A 29 11.73 12.28 -12.39
C ARG A 29 13.07 12.26 -11.66
N ARG A 30 13.48 13.39 -11.07
CA ARG A 30 14.70 13.47 -10.25
C ARG A 30 14.62 12.53 -9.04
N ALA A 31 13.50 12.50 -8.34
CA ALA A 31 13.28 11.59 -7.22
C ALA A 31 13.46 10.13 -7.64
N LEU A 32 12.86 9.71 -8.75
CA LEU A 32 13.00 8.34 -9.27
C LEU A 32 14.45 7.97 -9.59
N VAL A 33 15.22 8.89 -10.19
CA VAL A 33 16.65 8.68 -10.46
C VAL A 33 17.44 8.53 -9.15
N ARG A 34 17.15 9.37 -8.14
CA ARG A 34 17.83 9.31 -6.84
C ARG A 34 17.49 8.05 -6.06
N LEU A 35 16.25 7.58 -6.10
CA LEU A 35 15.84 6.29 -5.52
C LEU A 35 16.62 5.13 -6.13
N ARG A 36 16.78 5.09 -7.47
CA ARG A 36 17.58 4.06 -8.14
C ARG A 36 19.06 4.12 -7.77
N ALA A 37 19.58 5.31 -7.50
CA ALA A 37 20.94 5.52 -7.05
C ALA A 37 21.16 5.22 -5.54
N GLY A 38 20.10 4.85 -4.80
CA GLY A 38 20.15 4.63 -3.35
C GLY A 38 20.21 5.92 -2.52
N ASP A 39 20.20 7.10 -3.15
CA ASP A 39 20.26 8.41 -2.52
C ASP A 39 18.89 8.81 -1.97
N SER A 40 18.55 8.22 -0.81
CA SER A 40 17.24 8.39 -0.18
C SER A 40 17.00 9.81 0.33
N GLY A 41 18.05 10.52 0.76
CA GLY A 41 17.95 11.91 1.20
C GLY A 41 17.59 12.87 0.06
N ALA A 42 18.28 12.77 -1.09
CA ALA A 42 17.92 13.60 -2.25
C ALA A 42 16.58 13.20 -2.87
N ALA A 43 16.22 11.92 -2.81
CA ALA A 43 14.90 11.45 -3.24
C ALA A 43 13.78 12.05 -2.38
N GLU A 44 13.93 12.03 -1.05
CA GLU A 44 13.00 12.64 -0.10
C GLU A 44 12.81 14.13 -0.41
N ALA A 45 13.89 14.90 -0.51
CA ALA A 45 13.82 16.34 -0.79
C ALA A 45 13.11 16.62 -2.14
N ALA A 46 13.37 15.81 -3.16
CA ALA A 46 12.70 15.93 -4.45
C ALA A 46 11.20 15.61 -4.35
N LEU A 47 10.80 14.53 -3.65
CA LEU A 47 9.40 14.14 -3.46
C LEU A 47 8.61 15.17 -2.63
N GLN A 48 9.22 15.72 -1.58
CA GLN A 48 8.63 16.82 -0.82
C GLN A 48 8.38 18.04 -1.73
N ARG A 49 9.32 18.34 -2.63
CA ARG A 49 9.14 19.44 -3.58
C ARG A 49 8.03 19.17 -4.58
N VAL A 50 7.85 17.91 -5.00
CA VAL A 50 6.70 17.51 -5.81
C VAL A 50 5.39 17.81 -5.08
N LEU A 51 5.25 17.37 -3.83
CA LEU A 51 4.02 17.55 -3.06
C LEU A 51 3.75 19.00 -2.64
N ALA A 52 4.79 19.83 -2.55
CA ALA A 52 4.64 21.27 -2.38
C ALA A 52 4.08 21.97 -3.63
N LEU A 53 4.36 21.43 -4.82
CA LEU A 53 3.89 21.97 -6.10
C LEU A 53 2.55 21.37 -6.54
N ASP A 54 2.35 20.08 -6.25
CA ASP A 54 1.15 19.31 -6.54
C ASP A 54 0.80 18.44 -5.31
N PRO A 55 0.02 18.99 -4.35
CA PRO A 55 -0.39 18.27 -3.16
C PRO A 55 -1.26 17.04 -3.45
N ALA A 56 -1.89 16.96 -4.62
CA ALA A 56 -2.77 15.87 -5.03
C ALA A 56 -1.98 14.69 -5.63
N GLN A 57 -0.67 14.82 -5.85
CA GLN A 57 0.11 13.79 -6.52
C GLN A 57 0.25 12.50 -5.69
N LYS A 58 -0.64 11.53 -5.95
CA LYS A 58 -0.67 10.22 -5.30
C LYS A 58 0.67 9.50 -5.31
N ARG A 59 1.31 9.42 -6.48
CA ARG A 59 2.54 8.62 -6.66
C ARG A 59 3.72 9.15 -5.83
N ALA A 60 3.91 10.47 -5.77
CA ALA A 60 4.94 11.04 -4.89
C ALA A 60 4.65 10.78 -3.41
N ARG A 61 3.37 10.89 -3.00
CA ARG A 61 2.96 10.59 -1.62
C ARG A 61 3.22 9.13 -1.25
N GLU A 62 2.90 8.21 -2.15
CA GLU A 62 3.15 6.77 -1.98
C GLU A 62 4.65 6.47 -1.82
N LEU A 63 5.50 7.02 -2.71
CA LEU A 63 6.95 6.83 -2.64
C LEU A 63 7.57 7.44 -1.39
N LEU A 64 7.14 8.64 -1.01
CA LEU A 64 7.67 9.34 0.16
C LEU A 64 7.29 8.62 1.46
N ALA A 65 6.04 8.18 1.58
CA ALA A 65 5.61 7.38 2.71
C ALA A 65 6.36 6.05 2.80
N ALA A 66 6.53 5.33 1.68
CA ALA A 66 7.29 4.08 1.66
C ALA A 66 8.76 4.30 2.06
N LEU A 67 9.38 5.40 1.62
CA LEU A 67 10.75 5.77 2.00
C LEU A 67 10.86 6.04 3.51
N TRP A 68 9.91 6.79 4.08
CA TRP A 68 9.88 7.04 5.52
C TRP A 68 9.62 5.79 6.36
N MET A 69 8.72 4.91 5.92
CA MET A 69 8.47 3.63 6.62
C MET A 69 9.72 2.74 6.65
N ARG A 70 10.46 2.66 5.54
CA ARG A 70 11.73 1.92 5.49
C ARG A 70 12.79 2.52 6.41
N ALA A 71 12.74 3.83 6.64
CA ALA A 71 13.61 4.54 7.56
C ALA A 71 13.09 4.54 9.02
N GLY A 72 12.00 3.84 9.33
CA GLY A 72 11.37 3.84 10.65
C GLY A 72 10.69 5.16 11.05
N ARG A 73 10.57 6.12 10.11
CA ARG A 73 9.94 7.44 10.31
C ARG A 73 8.42 7.36 10.15
N ASN A 74 7.81 6.44 10.88
CA ASN A 74 6.38 6.11 10.78
C ASN A 74 5.48 7.31 11.17
N ALA A 75 5.86 8.09 12.18
CA ALA A 75 5.16 9.34 12.53
C ALA A 75 5.09 10.35 11.37
N ALA A 76 6.17 10.50 10.59
CA ALA A 76 6.19 11.38 9.42
C ALA A 76 5.28 10.85 8.29
N ALA A 77 5.31 9.54 8.05
CA ALA A 77 4.41 8.88 7.10
C ALA A 77 2.94 9.03 7.51
N LYS A 78 2.64 8.92 8.82
CA LYS A 78 1.30 9.11 9.39
C LYS A 78 0.78 10.52 9.10
N ALA A 79 1.59 11.54 9.37
CA ALA A 79 1.25 12.94 9.14
C ALA A 79 1.04 13.27 7.64
N LEU A 80 1.79 12.64 6.75
CA LEU A 80 1.65 12.82 5.30
C LEU A 80 0.41 12.14 4.70
N LEU A 81 0.08 10.94 5.17
CA LEU A 81 -0.98 10.11 4.60
C LEU A 81 -2.36 10.40 5.19
N GLY A 82 -2.45 10.68 6.50
CA GLY A 82 -3.72 10.84 7.22
C GLY A 82 -4.68 11.86 6.59
N PRO A 83 -4.26 13.12 6.37
CA PRO A 83 -5.12 14.13 5.74
C PRO A 83 -5.58 13.73 4.33
N TYR A 84 -4.70 13.08 3.55
CA TYR A 84 -5.02 12.65 2.19
C TYR A 84 -6.09 11.55 2.21
N VAL A 85 -5.90 10.50 3.03
CA VAL A 85 -6.84 9.37 3.12
C VAL A 85 -8.21 9.81 3.64
N GLY A 86 -8.26 10.79 4.57
CA GLY A 86 -9.52 11.34 5.06
C GLY A 86 -10.41 11.96 3.95
N GLY A 87 -9.79 12.55 2.92
CA GLY A 87 -10.50 13.07 1.75
C GLY A 87 -10.66 12.09 0.58
N HIS A 88 -9.92 10.97 0.59
CA HIS A 88 -9.86 10.01 -0.52
C HIS A 88 -10.04 8.56 -0.04
N PRO A 89 -11.19 8.22 0.58
CA PRO A 89 -11.42 6.89 1.15
C PRO A 89 -11.47 5.77 0.10
N SER A 90 -11.59 6.10 -1.20
CA SER A 90 -11.54 5.16 -2.31
C SER A 90 -10.14 4.93 -2.88
N ASP A 91 -9.11 5.66 -2.43
CA ASP A 91 -7.72 5.37 -2.80
C ASP A 91 -7.18 4.22 -1.93
N PHE A 92 -7.58 2.99 -2.26
CA PHE A 92 -7.24 1.80 -1.47
C PHE A 92 -5.73 1.58 -1.34
N THR A 93 -4.93 2.06 -2.30
CA THR A 93 -3.46 1.95 -2.20
C THR A 93 -2.96 2.77 -1.02
N LEU A 94 -3.38 4.04 -0.93
CA LEU A 94 -2.94 4.96 0.11
C LEU A 94 -3.63 4.68 1.45
N VAL A 95 -4.88 4.20 1.43
CA VAL A 95 -5.59 3.66 2.62
C VAL A 95 -4.82 2.48 3.21
N ARG A 96 -4.41 1.48 2.41
CA ARG A 96 -3.63 0.34 2.90
C ARG A 96 -2.26 0.78 3.43
N LEU A 97 -1.60 1.70 2.73
CA LEU A 97 -0.30 2.21 3.17
C LEU A 97 -0.43 2.95 4.51
N TYR A 98 -1.45 3.78 4.67
CA TYR A 98 -1.73 4.48 5.92
C TYR A 98 -2.09 3.51 7.05
N ALA A 99 -2.95 2.52 6.79
CA ALA A 99 -3.28 1.49 7.77
C ALA A 99 -2.03 0.70 8.21
N ARG A 100 -1.10 0.40 7.29
CA ARG A 100 0.19 -0.23 7.64
C ARG A 100 1.02 0.68 8.54
N VAL A 101 1.12 1.98 8.24
CA VAL A 101 1.80 2.95 9.13
C VAL A 101 1.17 2.94 10.53
N LEU A 102 -0.16 2.93 10.61
CA LEU A 102 -0.87 2.87 11.90
C LEU A 102 -0.57 1.59 12.67
N VAL A 103 -0.45 0.44 11.99
CA VAL A 103 -0.04 -0.83 12.61
C VAL A 103 1.38 -0.77 13.16
N GLU A 104 2.33 -0.19 12.41
CA GLU A 104 3.72 -0.03 12.87
C GLU A 104 3.84 0.95 14.04
N GLU A 105 2.97 1.97 14.11
CA GLU A 105 2.86 2.89 15.26
C GLU A 105 2.12 2.29 16.46
N GLY A 106 1.58 1.07 16.34
CA GLY A 106 0.77 0.44 17.38
C GLY A 106 -0.68 0.95 17.49
N ASP A 107 -1.10 1.87 16.62
CA ASP A 107 -2.48 2.38 16.54
C ASP A 107 -3.40 1.41 15.79
N LEU A 108 -3.56 0.21 16.36
CA LEU A 108 -4.37 -0.86 15.77
C LEU A 108 -5.85 -0.46 15.63
N ARG A 109 -6.38 0.32 16.58
CA ARG A 109 -7.76 0.82 16.54
C ARG A 109 -7.94 1.84 15.42
N GLY A 110 -6.97 2.72 15.19
CA GLY A 110 -6.93 3.62 14.04
C GLY A 110 -6.90 2.84 12.73
N ALA A 111 -5.99 1.87 12.62
CA ALA A 111 -5.87 1.03 11.42
C ALA A 111 -7.20 0.33 11.08
N ARG A 112 -7.88 -0.23 12.08
CA ARG A 112 -9.20 -0.86 11.94
C ARG A 112 -10.22 0.13 11.37
N ARG A 113 -10.39 1.31 12.01
CA ARG A 113 -11.35 2.32 11.55
C ARG A 113 -11.08 2.77 10.11
N THR A 114 -9.81 3.00 9.78
CA THR A 114 -9.38 3.41 8.43
C THR A 114 -9.75 2.37 7.38
N LEU A 115 -9.46 1.08 7.63
CA LEU A 115 -9.78 0.01 6.69
C LEU A 115 -11.29 -0.25 6.59
N GLU A 116 -12.00 -0.28 7.71
CA GLU A 116 -13.45 -0.52 7.71
C GLU A 116 -14.24 0.55 6.97
N ALA A 117 -13.82 1.82 7.07
CA ALA A 117 -14.47 2.92 6.34
C ALA A 117 -14.35 2.78 4.81
N SER A 118 -13.31 2.11 4.32
CA SER A 118 -13.05 1.88 2.90
C SER A 118 -13.56 0.52 2.40
N LEU A 119 -13.83 -0.43 3.30
CA LEU A 119 -14.20 -1.81 2.98
C LEU A 119 -15.37 -1.95 2.00
N PRO A 120 -16.49 -1.20 2.11
CA PRO A 120 -17.62 -1.34 1.17
C PRO A 120 -17.25 -1.11 -0.29
N LYS A 121 -16.19 -0.32 -0.54
CA LYS A 121 -15.72 0.02 -1.89
C LYS A 121 -14.46 -0.74 -2.29
N ALA A 122 -13.75 -1.34 -1.33
CA ALA A 122 -12.48 -2.05 -1.52
C ALA A 122 -12.65 -3.53 -1.90
N ALA A 123 -13.88 -3.99 -2.16
CA ALA A 123 -14.18 -5.38 -2.46
C ALA A 123 -13.29 -5.90 -3.61
N GLY A 124 -12.55 -6.98 -3.34
CA GLY A 124 -11.72 -7.65 -4.34
C GLY A 124 -10.24 -7.21 -4.38
N ASP A 125 -9.72 -6.47 -3.39
CA ASP A 125 -8.26 -6.32 -3.16
C ASP A 125 -7.80 -7.29 -2.04
N PRO A 126 -7.16 -8.42 -2.37
CA PRO A 126 -6.74 -9.39 -1.35
C PRO A 126 -5.67 -8.88 -0.40
N ALA A 127 -4.88 -7.90 -0.82
CA ALA A 127 -3.90 -7.27 0.06
C ALA A 127 -4.61 -6.38 1.09
N PHE A 128 -5.79 -5.85 0.76
CA PHE A 128 -6.67 -5.13 1.68
C PHE A 128 -7.23 -6.07 2.73
N ASP A 129 -7.86 -7.16 2.30
CA ASP A 129 -8.45 -8.16 3.19
C ASP A 129 -7.40 -8.80 4.10
N ALA A 130 -6.21 -9.11 3.58
CA ALA A 130 -5.12 -9.66 4.37
C ALA A 130 -4.62 -8.67 5.44
N LEU A 131 -4.51 -7.38 5.13
CA LEU A 131 -4.10 -6.38 6.11
C LEU A 131 -5.17 -6.20 7.19
N LEU A 132 -6.46 -6.17 6.79
CA LEU A 132 -7.57 -6.10 7.73
C LEU A 132 -7.61 -7.33 8.66
N ALA A 133 -7.33 -8.52 8.13
CA ALA A 133 -7.22 -9.74 8.91
C ALA A 133 -6.10 -9.67 9.97
N VAL A 134 -4.92 -9.15 9.59
CA VAL A 134 -3.81 -8.92 10.53
C VAL A 134 -4.20 -7.93 11.62
N VAL A 135 -4.90 -6.84 11.27
CA VAL A 135 -5.39 -5.85 12.24
C VAL A 135 -6.37 -6.47 13.22
N TYR A 136 -7.37 -7.21 12.73
CA TYR A 136 -8.32 -7.93 13.60
C TYR A 136 -7.62 -8.93 14.51
N GLN A 137 -6.66 -9.69 13.97
CA GLN A 137 -5.92 -10.67 14.74
C GLN A 137 -5.14 -10.04 15.89
N ARG A 138 -4.45 -8.91 15.65
CA ARG A 138 -3.72 -8.18 16.70
C ARG A 138 -4.63 -7.52 17.74
N LEU A 139 -5.90 -7.27 17.39
CA LEU A 139 -6.93 -6.75 18.30
C LEU A 139 -7.65 -7.86 19.09
N GLY A 140 -7.35 -9.14 18.85
CA GLY A 140 -8.06 -10.27 19.46
C GLY A 140 -9.43 -10.54 18.83
N GLU A 141 -9.75 -9.92 17.70
CA GLU A 141 -11.03 -10.07 16.98
C GLU A 141 -10.98 -11.31 16.06
N HIS A 142 -10.66 -12.47 16.63
CA HIS A 142 -10.29 -13.69 15.89
C HIS A 142 -11.33 -14.16 14.87
N ARG A 143 -12.63 -14.09 15.20
CA ARG A 143 -13.71 -14.43 14.25
C ARG A 143 -13.70 -13.51 13.02
N ARG A 144 -13.48 -12.20 13.21
CA ARG A 144 -13.42 -11.24 12.11
C ARG A 144 -12.14 -11.41 11.30
N ALA A 145 -11.03 -11.71 11.97
CA ALA A 145 -9.77 -12.06 11.31
C ALA A 145 -9.94 -13.27 10.38
N ALA A 146 -10.61 -14.33 10.83
CA ALA A 146 -10.88 -15.51 10.01
C ALA A 146 -11.73 -15.19 8.77
N ILE A 147 -12.76 -14.34 8.90
CA ILE A 147 -13.58 -13.87 7.76
C ILE A 147 -12.70 -13.11 6.75
N ALA A 148 -11.88 -12.17 7.22
CA ALA A 148 -11.03 -11.37 6.35
C ALA A 148 -9.93 -12.21 5.67
N TYR A 149 -9.32 -13.18 6.37
CA TYR A 149 -8.38 -14.11 5.74
C TYR A 149 -9.04 -14.95 4.66
N ARG A 150 -10.27 -15.44 4.88
CA ARG A 150 -11.02 -16.18 3.86
C ARG A 150 -11.25 -15.34 2.61
N ALA A 151 -11.66 -14.09 2.77
CA ALA A 151 -11.82 -13.15 1.65
C ALA A 151 -10.51 -12.95 0.87
N ALA A 152 -9.39 -12.74 1.58
CA ALA A 152 -8.07 -12.61 0.96
C ALA A 152 -7.63 -13.88 0.21
N LEU A 153 -8.05 -15.05 0.67
CA LEU A 153 -7.73 -16.36 0.08
C LEU A 153 -8.62 -16.72 -1.11
N THR A 154 -9.79 -16.08 -1.27
CA THR A 154 -10.65 -16.29 -2.45
C THR A 154 -9.92 -15.99 -3.76
N LEU A 155 -9.09 -14.96 -3.78
CA LEU A 155 -8.35 -14.53 -4.98
C LEU A 155 -6.89 -15.00 -5.01
N HIS A 156 -6.28 -15.28 -3.85
CA HIS A 156 -4.94 -15.88 -3.77
C HIS A 156 -4.93 -17.14 -2.89
N PRO A 157 -5.48 -18.27 -3.39
CA PRO A 157 -5.60 -19.50 -2.61
C PRO A 157 -4.26 -20.20 -2.35
N LEU A 158 -3.17 -19.76 -2.98
CA LEU A 158 -1.84 -20.36 -2.88
C LEU A 158 -0.89 -19.59 -1.94
N ASP A 159 -1.41 -18.74 -1.06
CA ASP A 159 -0.60 -18.03 -0.05
C ASP A 159 -0.60 -18.81 1.28
N GLY A 160 0.44 -19.62 1.48
CA GLY A 160 0.61 -20.41 2.72
C GLY A 160 0.66 -19.55 3.98
N THR A 161 1.19 -18.33 3.92
CA THR A 161 1.26 -17.42 5.08
C THR A 161 -0.13 -16.97 5.51
N ARG A 162 -1.02 -16.67 4.55
CA ARG A 162 -2.43 -16.34 4.85
C ARG A 162 -3.21 -17.54 5.35
N TRP A 163 -2.95 -18.74 4.85
CA TRP A 163 -3.53 -19.97 5.41
C TRP A 163 -3.10 -20.22 6.86
N ALA A 164 -1.83 -19.97 7.19
CA ALA A 164 -1.36 -20.05 8.56
C ALA A 164 -2.04 -18.99 9.45
N GLY A 165 -2.17 -17.74 8.97
CA GLY A 165 -2.91 -16.68 9.64
C GLY A 165 -4.38 -17.04 9.91
N LEU A 166 -5.03 -17.66 8.92
CA LEU A 166 -6.39 -18.20 9.06
C LEU A 166 -6.45 -19.31 10.12
N GLY A 167 -5.48 -20.23 10.13
CA GLY A 167 -5.36 -21.27 11.14
C GLY A 167 -5.30 -20.71 12.56
N ILE A 168 -4.45 -19.70 12.79
CA ILE A 168 -4.33 -19.04 14.10
C ILE A 168 -5.65 -18.36 14.47
N ALA A 169 -6.26 -17.60 13.56
CA ALA A 169 -7.53 -16.93 13.82
C ALA A 169 -8.66 -17.92 14.14
N LEU A 170 -8.73 -19.05 13.44
CA LEU A 170 -9.74 -20.08 13.69
C LEU A 170 -9.52 -20.76 15.04
N GLU A 171 -8.27 -21.08 15.37
CA GLU A 171 -7.90 -21.73 16.61
C GLU A 171 -8.28 -20.87 17.83
N GLU A 172 -7.87 -19.60 17.82
CA GLU A 172 -8.17 -18.63 18.88
C GLU A 172 -9.67 -18.32 18.99
N SER A 173 -10.44 -18.57 17.92
CA SER A 173 -11.90 -18.45 17.94
C SER A 173 -12.64 -19.72 18.37
N GLY A 174 -11.91 -20.81 18.68
CA GLY A 174 -12.45 -22.11 19.10
C GLY A 174 -12.83 -23.05 17.95
N ALA A 175 -12.58 -22.69 16.69
CA ALA A 175 -12.90 -23.48 15.51
C ALA A 175 -11.80 -24.50 15.19
N THR A 176 -11.47 -25.37 16.15
CA THR A 176 -10.31 -26.29 16.16
C THR A 176 -10.19 -27.13 14.89
N ARG A 177 -11.29 -27.74 14.41
CA ARG A 177 -11.27 -28.59 13.20
C ARG A 177 -10.91 -27.79 11.94
N GLU A 178 -11.48 -26.59 11.81
CA GLU A 178 -11.21 -25.71 10.67
C GLU A 178 -9.78 -25.14 10.75
N ALA A 179 -9.31 -24.82 11.96
CA ALA A 179 -7.93 -24.41 12.20
C ALA A 179 -6.94 -25.48 11.74
N GLN A 180 -7.18 -26.74 12.11
CA GLN A 180 -6.35 -27.87 11.68
C GLN A 180 -6.31 -27.99 10.16
N ALA A 181 -7.45 -27.85 9.47
CA ALA A 181 -7.50 -27.87 8.01
C ALA A 181 -6.71 -26.71 7.38
N ALA A 182 -6.85 -25.49 7.92
CA ALA A 182 -6.12 -24.32 7.46
C ALA A 182 -4.59 -24.46 7.66
N TYR A 183 -4.16 -24.99 8.80
CA TYR A 183 -2.75 -25.27 9.06
C TYR A 183 -2.17 -26.34 8.14
N ARG A 184 -2.92 -27.42 7.85
CA ARG A 184 -2.48 -28.43 6.86
C ARG A 184 -2.29 -27.79 5.50
N ARG A 185 -3.26 -26.98 5.07
CA ARG A 185 -3.15 -26.27 3.79
C ARG A 185 -1.95 -25.34 3.74
N ALA A 186 -1.65 -24.63 4.83
CA ALA A 186 -0.46 -23.79 4.95
C ALA A 186 0.84 -24.60 4.81
N ALA A 187 0.91 -25.78 5.42
CA ALA A 187 2.07 -26.67 5.34
C ALA A 187 2.24 -27.26 3.93
N ASP A 188 1.15 -27.71 3.30
CA ASP A 188 1.17 -28.32 1.96
C ASP A 188 1.62 -27.35 0.87
N LEU A 189 1.24 -26.07 0.99
CA LEU A 189 1.64 -25.03 0.03
C LEU A 189 3.12 -24.63 0.14
N GLY A 190 3.76 -24.89 1.29
CA GLY A 190 5.15 -24.53 1.52
C GLY A 190 5.41 -23.02 1.51
N GLY A 191 6.68 -22.63 1.37
CA GLY A 191 7.11 -21.21 1.31
C GLY A 191 6.96 -20.42 2.62
N LEU A 192 6.62 -21.09 3.72
CA LEU A 192 6.54 -20.47 5.04
C LEU A 192 7.93 -20.09 5.55
N ALA A 193 8.04 -18.93 6.20
CA ALA A 193 9.25 -18.59 6.95
C ALA A 193 9.56 -19.70 7.99
N PRO A 194 10.84 -20.04 8.26
CA PRO A 194 11.19 -21.17 9.11
C PRO A 194 10.53 -21.17 10.50
N ALA A 195 10.36 -19.98 11.11
CA ALA A 195 9.66 -19.85 12.38
C ALA A 195 8.17 -20.19 12.26
N LEU A 196 7.51 -19.72 11.20
CA LEU A 196 6.09 -19.99 10.95
C LEU A 196 5.87 -21.46 10.58
N ALA A 197 6.76 -22.07 9.80
CA ALA A 197 6.71 -23.50 9.49
C ALA A 197 6.76 -24.38 10.76
N ARG A 198 7.71 -24.07 11.67
CA ARG A 198 7.81 -24.77 12.97
C ARG A 198 6.55 -24.57 13.81
N TYR A 199 6.02 -23.34 13.86
CA TYR A 199 4.79 -23.04 14.57
C TYR A 199 3.62 -23.89 14.03
N VAL A 200 3.40 -23.88 12.71
CA VAL A 200 2.35 -24.64 12.03
C VAL A 200 2.48 -26.14 12.30
N GLY A 201 3.70 -26.70 12.18
CA GLY A 201 3.95 -28.12 12.48
C GLY A 201 3.66 -28.49 13.95
N GLY A 202 4.03 -27.61 14.88
CA GLY A 202 3.70 -27.76 16.30
C GLY A 202 2.20 -27.76 16.56
N ARG A 203 1.46 -26.80 15.98
CA ARG A 203 0.00 -26.75 16.10
C ARG A 203 -0.67 -27.98 15.47
N LEU A 204 -0.22 -28.43 14.31
CA LEU A 204 -0.75 -29.65 13.68
C LEU A 204 -0.58 -30.90 14.53
N THR A 205 0.49 -30.97 15.33
CA THR A 205 0.71 -32.09 16.26
C THR A 205 -0.18 -31.97 17.49
N ALA A 206 -0.39 -30.76 18.01
CA ALA A 206 -1.21 -30.50 19.19
C ALA A 206 -2.73 -30.58 18.93
N LEU A 207 -3.17 -30.37 17.68
CA LEU A 207 -4.58 -30.38 17.27
C LEU A 207 -5.01 -31.73 16.64
N ARG A 208 -4.17 -32.76 16.71
CA ARG A 208 -4.51 -34.15 16.34
C ARG A 208 -5.33 -34.80 17.44
#